data_AF-A0A356NHL2-F1
#
_entry.id   AF-A0A356NHL2-F1
#
_cell.length_a   1.000
_cell.length_b   1.000
_cell.length_c   1.000
_cell.angle_alpha   90.00
_cell.angle_beta   90.00
_cell.angle_gamma   90.00
#
_symmetry.space_group_name_H-M   'P 1'
#
loop_
_entity.id
_entity.type
_entity.pdbx_description
1 polymer ?
#
loop_
_entity_poly.entity_id
_entity_poly.type
_entity_poly.pdbx_seq_one_letter_code
_entity_poly.pdbx_strand_id
1 'polypeptide(L)' 'MEEQSYTVYRDFRSFTGALSLRMRNPRENQESDYTIALVISMKAFPRFDLNSDINRPTYLFDGN' A
#
# COMPACT_ATOMS: atom_id res chain seq x y z
N MET A 1 -10.48 -9.82 -14.98
CA MET A 1 -9.52 -10.22 -13.92
C MET A 1 -9.77 -9.22 -12.81
N GLU A 2 -10.19 -9.68 -11.64
CA GLU A 2 -10.58 -8.78 -10.55
C GLU A 2 -9.38 -8.62 -9.60
N GLU A 3 -8.91 -7.38 -9.50
CA GLU A 3 -7.92 -6.97 -8.52
C GLU A 3 -8.66 -6.25 -7.40
N GLN A 4 -8.47 -6.72 -6.16
CA GLN A 4 -9.08 -6.12 -4.99
C GLN A 4 -7.98 -5.55 -4.09
N SER A 5 -8.09 -4.27 -3.78
CA SER A 5 -7.18 -3.59 -2.86
C SER A 5 -7.98 -2.94 -1.74
N TYR A 6 -7.69 -3.32 -0.50
CA TYR A 6 -8.25 -2.73 0.70
C TYR A 6 -7.18 -1.93 1.42
N THR A 7 -7.44 -0.66 1.71
CA THR A 7 -6.51 0.18 2.47
C THR A 7 -7.20 0.73 3.71
N VAL A 8 -6.54 0.59 4.86
CA VAL A 8 -6.97 1.17 6.12
C VAL A 8 -5.99 2.26 6.52
N TYR A 9 -6.52 3.47 6.74
CA TYR A 9 -5.77 4.60 7.26
C TYR A 9 -6.05 4.76 8.75
N ARG A 10 -5.00 5.00 9.53
CA ARG A 10 -5.12 5.36 10.94
C ARG A 10 -4.29 6.60 11.22
N ASP A 11 -4.99 7.62 11.71
CA ASP A 11 -4.37 8.86 12.15
C ASP A 11 -4.00 8.76 13.64
N PHE A 12 -2.73 9.02 13.95
CA PHE A 12 -2.24 9.17 15.31
C PHE A 12 -1.84 10.62 15.55
N ARG A 13 -1.65 10.97 16.83
CA ARG A 13 -1.33 12.35 17.23
C ARG A 13 -0.08 12.91 16.53
N SER A 14 0.93 12.08 16.28
CA SER A 14 2.23 12.52 15.73
C SER A 14 2.57 11.95 14.35
N PHE A 15 1.81 10.98 13.86
CA PHE A 15 2.07 10.32 12.57
C PHE A 15 0.77 9.71 12.03
N THR A 16 0.74 9.43 10.74
CA THR A 16 -0.38 8.72 10.09
C THR A 16 0.17 7.43 9.51
N GLY A 17 -0.52 6.33 9.75
CA GLY A 17 -0.19 5.02 9.20
C GLY A 17 -1.23 4.59 8.16
N ALA A 18 -0.79 3.91 7.11
CA ALA A 18 -1.65 3.22 6.16
C ALA A 18 -1.23 1.76 6.06
N LEU A 19 -2.21 0.86 6.02
CA LEU A 19 -2.03 -0.56 5.75
C LEU A 19 -2.85 -0.93 4.53
N SER A 20 -2.19 -1.37 3.46
CA SER A 20 -2.85 -1.79 2.22
C SER A 20 -2.65 -3.28 1.99
N LEU A 21 -3.75 -3.96 1.70
CA LEU A 21 -3.81 -5.37 1.33
C LEU A 21 -4.29 -5.44 -0.11
N ARG A 22 -3.49 -6.06 -0.98
CA ARG A 22 -3.86 -6.30 -2.38
C ARG A 22 -3.91 -7.80 -2.62
N MET A 23 -5.05 -8.24 -3.15
CA MET A 23 -5.27 -9.62 -3.56
C MET A 23 -5.58 -9.60 -5.06
N ARG A 24 -4.81 -10.36 -5.82
CA ARG A 24 -5.05 -10.51 -7.26
C ARG A 24 -5.47 -11.95 -7.52
N ASN A 25 -6.67 -12.12 -8.05
CA ASN A 25 -7.12 -13.46 -8.43
C ASN A 25 -6.37 -13.91 -9.70
N PRO A 26 -5.55 -14.97 -9.62
CA PRO A 26 -4.89 -15.52 -10.80
C PRO A 26 -5.93 -16.14 -11.74
N ARG A 27 -5.67 -16.11 -13.05
CA ARG A 27 -6.41 -16.99 -13.98
C ARG A 27 -5.94 -18.42 -13.77
N GLU A 28 -6.82 -19.36 -14.09
CA GLU A 28 -6.58 -20.81 -14.10
C GLU A 28 -5.14 -21.11 -14.55
N ASN A 29 -4.35 -21.76 -13.68
CA ASN A 29 -2.93 -22.10 -13.82
C ASN A 29 -1.85 -21.08 -13.34
N GLN A 30 -2.20 -20.06 -12.53
CA GLN A 30 -1.23 -19.18 -11.86
C GLN A 30 -1.40 -19.19 -10.33
N GLU A 31 -0.31 -18.97 -9.59
CA GLU A 31 -0.30 -18.85 -8.13
C GLU A 31 -1.01 -17.56 -7.69
N SER A 32 -1.66 -17.60 -6.52
CA SER A 32 -2.34 -16.44 -5.96
C SER A 32 -1.34 -15.40 -5.46
N ASP A 33 -1.32 -14.23 -6.11
CA ASP A 33 -0.50 -13.09 -5.68
C ASP A 33 -1.19 -12.33 -4.54
N TYR A 34 -0.58 -12.40 -3.36
CA TYR A 34 -0.96 -11.62 -2.18
C TYR A 34 0.11 -10.59 -1.86
N THR A 35 -0.30 -9.37 -1.56
CA THR A 35 0.63 -8.27 -1.30
C THR A 35 0.17 -7.44 -0.11
N ILE A 36 1.11 -7.16 0.79
CA ILE A 36 0.88 -6.36 2.00
C ILE A 36 1.83 -5.18 1.98
N ALA A 37 1.29 -3.99 2.20
CA ALA A 37 1.98 -2.72 2.14
C ALA A 37 1.74 -1.92 3.42
N LEU A 38 2.80 -1.41 4.03
CA LEU A 38 2.71 -0.58 5.24
C LEU A 38 3.44 0.74 5.02
N VAL A 39 2.72 1.85 5.24
CA VAL A 39 3.24 3.21 5.06
C VAL A 39 3.10 3.95 6.38
N ILE A 40 4.17 4.63 6.82
CA ILE A 40 4.17 5.51 7.99
C ILE A 40 4.63 6.89 7.56
N SER A 41 3.80 7.91 7.78
CA SER A 41 4.13 9.30 7.53
C SER A 41 4.18 10.06 8.85
N MET A 42 5.36 10.57 9.22
CA MET A 42 5.53 11.39 10.41
C MET A 42 5.08 12.82 10.14
N LYS A 43 4.15 13.33 10.93
CA LYS A 43 3.64 14.70 10.78
C LYS A 43 4.71 15.77 11.08
N ALA A 44 5.71 15.43 11.88
CA ALA A 44 6.83 16.33 12.23
C ALA A 44 7.87 16.48 11.09
N PHE A 45 7.97 15.49 10.21
CA PHE A 45 8.85 15.51 9.04
C PHE A 45 8.14 14.75 7.92
N PRO A 46 7.19 15.39 7.21
CA PRO A 46 6.46 14.74 6.14
C PRO A 46 7.45 14.40 5.01
N ARG A 47 7.92 13.16 4.96
CA ARG A 47 8.83 12.68 3.90
C ARG A 47 8.07 12.29 2.63
N PHE A 48 6.77 11.98 2.76
CA PHE A 48 5.93 11.55 1.65
C PHE A 48 4.50 12.09 1.86
N ASP A 49 3.94 12.71 0.82
CA ASP A 49 2.53 13.10 0.77
C ASP A 49 1.64 11.86 0.93
N LEU A 50 0.78 11.87 1.95
CA LEU A 50 -0.29 10.87 2.06
C LEU A 50 -1.15 10.97 0.80
N ASN A 51 -1.33 9.84 0.10
CA ASN A 51 -2.02 9.66 -1.19
C ASN A 51 -1.10 9.53 -2.43
N SER A 52 0.22 9.74 -2.33
CA SER A 52 1.11 9.46 -3.47
C SER A 52 1.31 7.96 -3.72
N ASP A 53 1.22 7.14 -2.66
CA ASP A 53 1.40 5.68 -2.69
C ASP A 53 0.29 4.93 -3.46
N ILE A 54 -0.95 5.46 -3.44
CA ILE A 54 -2.09 4.84 -4.14
C ILE A 54 -1.91 4.93 -5.67
N ASN A 55 -1.23 5.98 -6.15
CA ASN A 55 -1.12 6.24 -7.59
C ASN A 55 0.09 5.54 -8.24
N ARG A 56 1.04 5.03 -7.45
CA ARG A 56 2.27 4.43 -7.99
C ARG A 56 2.73 3.21 -7.19
N PRO A 57 2.04 2.06 -7.32
CA PRO A 57 2.42 0.83 -6.63
C PRO A 57 3.84 0.35 -6.96
N THR A 58 4.44 0.79 -8.07
CA THR A 58 5.81 0.41 -8.47
C THR A 58 6.89 0.88 -7.50
N TYR A 59 6.68 1.99 -6.78
CA TYR A 59 7.68 2.51 -5.84
C TYR A 59 7.77 1.73 -4.53
N LEU A 60 6.77 0.89 -4.23
CA LEU A 60 6.76 0.08 -3.01
C LEU A 60 7.46 -1.28 -3.20
N PHE A 61 7.63 -1.74 -4.45
CA PHE A 61 8.20 -3.05 -4.77
C PHE A 61 9.58 -2.99 -5.44
N ASP A 62 10.00 -1.83 -5.96
CA ASP A 62 11.30 -1.64 -6.59
C ASP A 62 12.23 -0.86 -5.64
N GLY A 63 12.80 -1.58 -4.67
CA GLY A 63 13.91 -1.08 -3.88
C GLY A 63 15.22 -1.32 -4.63
N ASN A 64 15.77 -0.27 -5.24
CA ASN A 64 17.18 -0.21 -5.64
C ASN A 64 18.03 0.23 -4.46
#